data_AF-A0A3N1XV54-F1
#
_entry.id   AF-A0A3N1XV54-F1
#
_cell.length_a   1.000
_cell.length_b   1.000
_cell.length_c   1.000
_cell.angle_alpha   90.00
_cell.angle_beta   90.00
_cell.angle_gamma   90.00
#
_symmetry.space_group_name_H-M   'P 1'
#
loop_
_entity.id
_entity.type
_entity.pdbx_description
1 polymer ?
#
loop_
_entity_poly.entity_id
_entity_poly.type
_entity_poly.pdbx_seq_one_letter_code
_entity_poly.pdbx_strand_id
1 'polypeptide(L)'
;MSRRLAAWALAALLPALAAPPSVAGGGDLGREVYNFRCYYCHGYAGDARTLAARMLSPPPVDFTRADPQVLTRERMIRAVTEGRPGTAMKPFGGVLTAAEIEAVVDFVRETFMRRREPNTRYHTAANGWPDHERYRDAYPFATGELALDTPWDRLTPAQRRGKRLFLASCVSCHDAGRVQDPGPLWETEAVSFPRAGYSHRAPDALSGATPFARHDIPPRIEGLTPLEREGERIYQANCAFCHAADGTARNWIGTFLEPHPRDLTDPEAMAGMTRARLRRVIREGLPGTSMPAWGRVLDAGQIEAVIAYISRAFHPIPE
;
A
#
# COMPACT_ATOMS: atom_id res chain seq x y z
N MET A 1 -19.12 36.38 70.38
CA MET A 1 -18.46 37.06 69.24
C MET A 1 -18.36 36.07 68.09
N SER A 2 -18.93 36.43 66.95
CA SER A 2 -19.33 35.54 65.85
C SER A 2 -18.14 34.91 65.11
N ARG A 3 -18.08 33.57 65.07
CA ARG A 3 -17.19 32.81 64.18
C ARG A 3 -17.97 32.45 62.92
N ARG A 4 -17.60 33.07 61.79
CA ARG A 4 -18.16 32.77 60.47
C ARG A 4 -17.61 31.41 59.99
N LEU A 5 -18.50 30.43 59.80
CA LEU A 5 -18.20 29.20 59.08
C LEU A 5 -18.49 29.43 57.59
N ALA A 6 -17.44 29.37 56.77
CA ALA A 6 -17.57 29.42 55.31
C ALA A 6 -17.89 28.00 54.79
N ALA A 7 -19.05 27.84 54.17
CA ALA A 7 -19.42 26.62 53.47
C ALA A 7 -18.67 26.55 52.13
N TRP A 8 -17.80 25.55 51.97
CA TRP A 8 -17.19 25.20 50.69
C TRP A 8 -18.10 24.20 49.98
N ALA A 9 -18.69 24.61 48.87
CA ALA A 9 -19.35 23.69 47.94
C ALA A 9 -18.28 22.95 47.12
N LEU A 10 -18.15 21.64 47.32
CA LEU A 10 -17.37 20.78 46.42
C LEU A 10 -18.13 20.62 45.09
N ALA A 11 -17.67 21.31 44.05
CA ALA A 11 -18.03 20.98 42.67
C ALA A 11 -17.18 19.78 42.22
N ALA A 12 -17.82 18.63 42.03
CA ALA A 12 -17.18 17.45 41.46
C ALA A 12 -16.87 17.71 39.97
N LEU A 13 -15.58 17.90 39.66
CA LEU A 13 -15.06 17.93 38.29
C LEU A 13 -15.03 16.50 37.75
N LEU A 14 -16.02 16.15 36.93
CA LEU A 14 -15.92 14.98 36.05
C LEU A 14 -14.85 15.28 34.98
N PRO A 15 -13.85 14.41 34.78
CA PRO A 15 -12.91 14.57 33.68
C PRO A 15 -13.68 14.38 32.37
N ALA A 16 -13.70 15.41 31.53
CA ALA A 16 -14.17 15.29 30.16
C ALA A 16 -13.33 14.21 29.47
N LEU A 17 -13.98 13.14 29.01
CA LEU A 17 -13.33 12.20 28.10
C LEU A 17 -12.94 13.00 26.85
N ALA A 18 -11.64 13.22 26.69
CA ALA A 18 -11.11 13.75 25.45
C ALA A 18 -11.44 12.73 24.34
N ALA A 19 -12.13 13.22 23.30
CA ALA A 19 -12.29 12.48 22.06
C ALA A 19 -10.90 12.09 21.51
N PRO A 20 -10.78 10.93 20.83
CA PRO A 20 -9.50 10.55 20.22
C PRO A 20 -9.01 11.68 19.30
N PRO A 21 -7.68 11.90 19.23
CA PRO A 21 -7.12 12.97 18.40
C PRO A 21 -7.59 12.78 16.96
N SER A 22 -8.34 13.77 16.45
CA SER A 22 -8.58 13.91 15.03
C SER A 22 -7.22 14.02 14.34
N VAL A 23 -6.96 13.16 13.36
CA VAL A 23 -5.80 13.27 12.48
C VAL A 23 -5.81 14.67 11.88
N ALA A 24 -4.85 15.49 12.31
CA ALA A 24 -4.65 16.82 11.76
C ALA A 24 -3.92 16.66 10.40
N GLY A 25 -4.67 16.85 9.32
CA GLY A 25 -4.15 17.03 7.97
C GLY A 25 -5.30 17.54 7.10
N GLY A 26 -5.13 18.70 6.47
CA GLY A 26 -6.12 19.28 5.55
C GLY A 26 -6.22 18.50 4.23
N GLY A 27 -6.55 17.22 4.32
CA GLY A 27 -6.70 16.28 3.21
C GLY A 27 -8.16 16.11 2.78
N ASP A 28 -8.34 15.76 1.51
CA ASP A 28 -9.60 15.37 0.91
C ASP A 28 -10.01 14.00 1.50
N LEU A 29 -10.79 13.99 2.59
CA LEU A 29 -11.25 12.78 3.30
C LEU A 29 -11.79 11.70 2.34
N GLY A 30 -12.53 12.11 1.30
CA GLY A 30 -13.06 11.18 0.32
C GLY A 30 -11.98 10.46 -0.48
N ARG A 31 -10.92 11.19 -0.84
CA ARG A 31 -9.73 10.63 -1.49
C ARG A 31 -8.98 9.67 -0.60
N GLU A 32 -8.83 9.98 0.68
CA GLU A 32 -8.16 9.10 1.66
C GLU A 32 -8.91 7.77 1.78
N VAL A 33 -10.23 7.82 1.99
CA VAL A 33 -11.06 6.62 2.04
C VAL A 33 -10.99 5.83 0.73
N TYR A 34 -11.04 6.51 -0.43
CA TYR A 34 -10.93 5.86 -1.74
C TYR A 34 -9.61 5.12 -1.91
N ASN A 35 -8.50 5.81 -1.65
CA ASN A 35 -7.15 5.27 -1.77
C ASN A 35 -6.89 4.16 -0.77
N PHE A 36 -7.58 4.16 0.36
CA PHE A 36 -7.40 3.12 1.36
C PHE A 36 -8.23 1.86 1.07
N ARG A 37 -9.48 2.02 0.60
CA ARG A 37 -10.43 0.89 0.54
C ARG A 37 -10.95 0.55 -0.84
N CYS A 38 -11.06 1.54 -1.73
CA CYS A 38 -11.82 1.38 -2.97
C CYS A 38 -10.91 1.08 -4.17
N TYR A 39 -9.70 1.65 -4.18
CA TYR A 39 -8.80 1.59 -5.34
C TYR A 39 -8.45 0.16 -5.77
N TYR A 40 -8.40 -0.80 -4.84
CA TYR A 40 -7.94 -2.16 -5.14
C TYR A 40 -8.83 -2.82 -6.21
N CYS A 41 -10.14 -2.53 -6.18
CA CYS A 41 -11.08 -3.01 -7.19
C CYS A 41 -11.39 -1.93 -8.25
N HIS A 42 -11.49 -0.67 -7.86
CA HIS A 42 -11.94 0.40 -8.77
C HIS A 42 -10.80 1.13 -9.49
N GLY A 43 -9.54 0.82 -9.19
CA GLY A 43 -8.35 1.46 -9.72
C GLY A 43 -8.11 2.85 -9.15
N TYR A 44 -6.85 3.28 -9.03
CA TYR A 44 -6.56 4.66 -8.63
C TYR A 44 -7.13 5.68 -9.61
N ALA A 45 -7.21 5.34 -10.90
CA ALA A 45 -7.82 6.18 -11.94
C ALA A 45 -9.36 6.11 -11.99
N GLY A 46 -10.00 5.28 -11.16
CA GLY A 46 -11.44 5.07 -11.18
C GLY A 46 -11.95 4.29 -12.40
N ASP A 47 -11.05 3.64 -13.15
CA ASP A 47 -11.34 2.94 -14.41
C ASP A 47 -11.58 1.43 -14.26
N ALA A 48 -11.49 0.91 -13.02
CA ALA A 48 -11.63 -0.51 -12.69
C ALA A 48 -10.72 -1.45 -13.52
N ARG A 49 -9.51 -1.00 -13.89
CA ARG A 49 -8.54 -1.83 -14.63
C ARG A 49 -7.51 -2.55 -13.75
N THR A 50 -7.88 -2.90 -12.53
CA THR A 50 -6.99 -3.64 -11.63
C THR A 50 -6.98 -5.13 -11.92
N LEU A 51 -5.95 -5.84 -11.44
CA LEU A 51 -5.92 -7.31 -11.49
C LEU A 51 -7.15 -7.91 -10.79
N ALA A 52 -7.52 -7.36 -9.62
CA ALA A 52 -8.68 -7.79 -8.88
C ALA A 52 -9.96 -7.63 -9.72
N ALA A 53 -10.14 -6.48 -10.39
CA ALA A 53 -11.32 -6.21 -11.20
C ALA A 53 -11.57 -7.27 -12.30
N ARG A 54 -10.50 -7.80 -12.91
CA ARG A 54 -10.59 -8.84 -13.97
C ARG A 54 -11.07 -10.19 -13.46
N MET A 55 -10.85 -10.48 -12.18
CA MET A 55 -11.22 -11.76 -11.56
C MET A 55 -12.63 -11.74 -10.96
N LEU A 56 -13.35 -10.63 -11.07
CA LEU A 56 -14.67 -10.44 -10.47
C LEU A 56 -15.77 -10.48 -11.53
N SER A 57 -16.84 -11.21 -11.23
CA SER A 57 -18.05 -11.27 -12.05
C SER A 57 -19.28 -10.87 -11.20
N PRO A 58 -20.02 -9.80 -11.57
CA PRO A 58 -19.68 -8.83 -12.61
C PRO A 58 -18.47 -7.94 -12.22
N PRO A 59 -17.81 -7.30 -13.19
CA PRO A 59 -16.69 -6.42 -12.91
C PRO A 59 -17.12 -5.17 -12.11
N PRO A 60 -16.19 -4.55 -11.34
CA PRO A 60 -16.42 -3.25 -10.74
C PRO A 60 -16.75 -2.17 -11.77
N VAL A 61 -17.43 -1.11 -11.34
CA VAL A 61 -17.81 0.01 -12.22
C VAL A 61 -16.58 0.83 -12.61
N ASP A 62 -16.42 1.07 -13.91
CA ASP A 62 -15.56 2.12 -14.47
C ASP A 62 -16.28 3.48 -14.30
N PHE A 63 -15.87 4.26 -13.31
CA PHE A 63 -16.46 5.54 -13.00
C PHE A 63 -16.16 6.61 -14.06
N THR A 64 -15.07 6.46 -14.82
CA THR A 64 -14.70 7.42 -15.88
C THR A 64 -15.67 7.38 -17.07
N ARG A 65 -16.41 6.27 -17.22
CA ARG A 65 -17.42 6.04 -18.25
C ARG A 65 -18.86 5.99 -17.72
N ALA A 66 -19.04 6.08 -16.40
CA ALA A 66 -20.35 5.99 -15.78
C ALA A 66 -21.18 7.27 -15.99
N ASP A 67 -22.47 7.10 -16.22
CA ASP A 67 -23.42 8.21 -16.31
C ASP A 67 -23.83 8.67 -14.90
N PRO A 68 -23.56 9.93 -14.50
CA PRO A 68 -23.92 10.47 -13.18
C PRO A 68 -25.43 10.58 -12.92
N GLN A 69 -26.26 10.51 -13.97
CA GLN A 69 -27.72 10.46 -13.86
C GLN A 69 -28.21 9.04 -13.56
N VAL A 70 -27.53 8.01 -14.07
CA VAL A 70 -27.87 6.60 -13.81
C VAL A 70 -27.28 6.12 -12.48
N LEU A 71 -26.03 6.50 -12.22
CA LEU A 71 -25.32 6.24 -10.98
C LEU A 71 -25.42 7.49 -10.11
N THR A 72 -26.59 7.72 -9.48
CA THR A 72 -26.82 8.89 -8.63
C THR A 72 -26.03 8.84 -7.33
N ARG A 73 -25.88 9.98 -6.66
CA ARG A 73 -25.21 10.08 -5.34
C ARG A 73 -25.84 9.13 -4.33
N GLU A 74 -27.16 9.12 -4.23
CA GLU A 74 -27.92 8.30 -3.28
C GLU A 74 -27.76 6.81 -3.60
N ARG A 75 -27.72 6.45 -4.88
CA ARG A 75 -27.47 5.08 -5.32
C ARG A 75 -26.06 4.62 -4.95
N MET A 76 -25.06 5.49 -5.08
CA MET A 76 -23.68 5.21 -4.69
C MET A 76 -23.54 5.07 -3.16
N ILE A 77 -24.11 6.00 -2.38
CA ILE A 77 -24.09 5.93 -0.91
C ILE A 77 -24.70 4.62 -0.43
N ARG A 78 -25.87 4.25 -0.94
CA ARG A 78 -26.52 2.98 -0.62
C ARG A 78 -25.65 1.78 -1.01
N ALA A 79 -25.06 1.79 -2.20
CA ALA A 79 -24.18 0.70 -2.65
C ALA A 79 -22.91 0.55 -1.80
N VAL A 80 -22.34 1.65 -1.29
CA VAL A 80 -21.20 1.60 -0.37
C VAL A 80 -21.64 1.14 1.02
N THR A 81 -22.79 1.63 1.50
CA THR A 81 -23.31 1.30 2.84
C THR A 81 -23.72 -0.18 2.94
N GLU A 82 -24.54 -0.64 2.00
CA GLU A 82 -25.20 -1.95 2.03
C GLU A 82 -24.49 -2.99 1.15
N GLY A 83 -23.53 -2.57 0.34
CA GLY A 83 -22.93 -3.40 -0.69
C GLY A 83 -23.87 -3.59 -1.89
N ARG A 84 -23.54 -4.52 -2.78
CA ARG A 84 -24.40 -4.91 -3.90
C ARG A 84 -24.52 -6.43 -3.95
N PRO A 85 -25.69 -7.00 -3.60
CA PRO A 85 -25.95 -8.44 -3.68
C PRO A 85 -25.63 -9.00 -5.07
N GLY A 86 -25.07 -10.21 -5.12
CA GLY A 86 -24.65 -10.85 -6.36
C GLY A 86 -23.37 -10.27 -6.98
N THR A 87 -22.63 -9.43 -6.25
CA THR A 87 -21.35 -8.87 -6.70
C THR A 87 -20.31 -8.95 -5.58
N ALA A 88 -19.05 -8.62 -5.90
CA ALA A 88 -17.98 -8.50 -4.91
C ALA A 88 -18.04 -7.23 -4.05
N MET A 89 -18.93 -6.27 -4.35
CA MET A 89 -19.05 -5.04 -3.58
C MET A 89 -19.70 -5.32 -2.21
N LYS A 90 -18.87 -5.45 -1.18
CA LYS A 90 -19.30 -5.70 0.20
C LYS A 90 -19.88 -4.45 0.86
N PRO A 91 -20.73 -4.60 1.90
CA PRO A 91 -21.17 -3.46 2.71
C PRO A 91 -20.01 -2.87 3.50
N PHE A 92 -19.93 -1.54 3.52
CA PHE A 92 -18.97 -0.78 4.32
C PHE A 92 -19.60 -0.03 5.50
N GLY A 93 -20.92 -0.06 5.66
CA GLY A 93 -21.61 0.65 6.76
C GLY A 93 -21.22 0.20 8.17
N GLY A 94 -20.59 -0.97 8.33
CA GLY A 94 -20.04 -1.45 9.60
C GLY A 94 -18.58 -1.05 9.86
N VAL A 95 -17.91 -0.42 8.90
CA VAL A 95 -16.47 -0.07 8.97
C VAL A 95 -16.17 1.38 8.59
N LEU A 96 -17.11 2.09 7.97
CA LEU A 96 -17.04 3.52 7.63
C LEU A 96 -18.21 4.26 8.26
N THR A 97 -17.97 5.48 8.71
CA THR A 97 -19.00 6.43 9.15
C THR A 97 -19.81 6.94 7.96
N ALA A 98 -21.01 7.45 8.23
CA ALA A 98 -21.83 8.09 7.20
C ALA A 98 -21.09 9.24 6.48
N ALA A 99 -20.34 10.04 7.24
CA ALA A 99 -19.54 11.14 6.68
C ALA A 99 -18.42 10.65 5.75
N GLU A 100 -17.71 9.57 6.09
CA GLU A 100 -16.70 8.96 5.22
C GLU A 100 -17.31 8.38 3.94
N ILE A 101 -18.47 7.72 4.06
CA ILE A 101 -19.21 7.18 2.91
C ILE A 101 -19.65 8.30 1.96
N GLU A 102 -20.20 9.39 2.50
CA GLU A 102 -20.57 10.54 1.70
C GLU A 102 -19.36 11.19 1.03
N ALA A 103 -18.27 11.40 1.79
CA ALA A 103 -17.04 11.99 1.28
C ALA A 103 -16.44 11.17 0.13
N VAL A 104 -16.35 9.84 0.25
CA VAL A 104 -15.79 8.99 -0.82
C VAL A 104 -16.69 8.97 -2.05
N VAL A 105 -18.02 9.00 -1.87
CA VAL A 105 -18.95 9.08 -3.00
C VAL A 105 -18.81 10.42 -3.73
N ASP A 106 -18.76 11.52 -2.98
CA ASP A 106 -18.62 12.86 -3.56
C ASP A 106 -17.27 13.02 -4.27
N PHE A 107 -16.20 12.48 -3.69
CA PHE A 107 -14.89 12.40 -4.32
C PHE A 107 -14.92 11.65 -5.66
N VAL A 108 -15.56 10.47 -5.73
CA VAL A 108 -15.66 9.68 -6.97
C VAL A 108 -16.45 10.43 -8.04
N ARG A 109 -17.58 11.03 -7.65
CA ARG A 109 -18.44 11.79 -8.57
C ARG A 109 -17.74 13.01 -9.13
N GLU A 110 -17.08 13.77 -8.26
CA GLU A 110 -16.41 15.01 -8.64
C GLU A 110 -15.17 14.72 -9.50
N THR A 111 -14.30 13.83 -9.04
CA THR A 111 -12.99 13.56 -9.65
C THR A 111 -13.13 12.75 -10.94
N PHE A 112 -13.78 11.59 -10.88
CA PHE A 112 -13.77 10.64 -11.99
C PHE A 112 -14.92 10.86 -12.98
N MET A 113 -16.12 11.21 -12.48
CA MET A 113 -17.32 11.30 -13.33
C MET A 113 -17.47 12.69 -13.95
N ARG A 114 -17.32 13.76 -13.15
CA ARG A 114 -17.51 15.15 -13.59
C ARG A 114 -16.27 15.74 -14.24
N ARG A 115 -15.14 15.78 -13.52
CA ARG A 115 -13.89 16.39 -14.02
C ARG A 115 -13.09 15.45 -14.93
N ARG A 116 -13.22 14.14 -14.71
CA ARG A 116 -12.41 13.09 -15.37
C ARG A 116 -10.91 13.34 -15.17
N GLU A 117 -10.57 13.77 -13.96
CA GLU A 117 -9.20 14.08 -13.57
C GLU A 117 -8.51 12.86 -12.96
N PRO A 118 -7.18 12.73 -13.11
CA PRO A 118 -6.42 11.75 -12.36
C PRO A 118 -6.56 11.99 -10.85
N ASN A 119 -6.81 10.94 -10.07
CA ASN A 119 -6.85 11.02 -8.62
C ASN A 119 -5.44 11.14 -8.01
N THR A 120 -4.72 10.02 -7.90
CA THR A 120 -3.44 9.97 -7.19
C THR A 120 -2.36 9.58 -8.18
N ARG A 121 -1.32 10.41 -8.27
CA ARG A 121 -0.14 10.12 -9.09
C ARG A 121 0.82 9.26 -8.28
N TYR A 122 1.02 8.01 -8.69
CA TYR A 122 1.88 7.04 -8.00
C TYR A 122 3.38 7.17 -8.28
N HIS A 123 3.78 8.22 -8.99
CA HIS A 123 5.16 8.43 -9.43
C HIS A 123 5.58 9.87 -9.11
N THR A 124 5.54 10.20 -7.82
CA THR A 124 5.98 11.50 -7.29
C THR A 124 7.08 11.29 -6.26
N ALA A 125 7.95 12.29 -6.10
CA ALA A 125 8.94 12.28 -5.03
C ALA A 125 8.29 12.12 -3.65
N ALA A 126 7.14 12.77 -3.42
CA ALA A 126 6.37 12.67 -2.19
C ALA A 126 5.89 11.25 -1.88
N ASN A 127 5.60 10.44 -2.91
CA ASN A 127 5.13 9.05 -2.76
C ASN A 127 6.27 8.03 -2.87
N GLY A 128 7.53 8.44 -2.68
CA GLY A 128 8.68 7.54 -2.64
C GLY A 128 9.37 7.29 -3.99
N TRP A 129 8.99 8.03 -5.04
CA TRP A 129 9.51 7.88 -6.40
C TRP A 129 10.24 9.16 -6.88
N PRO A 130 11.41 9.48 -6.30
CA PRO A 130 12.22 10.58 -6.81
C PRO A 130 12.69 10.28 -8.24
N ASP A 131 12.75 11.31 -9.08
CA ASP A 131 13.25 11.28 -10.46
C ASP A 131 12.59 10.24 -11.39
N HIS A 132 11.33 9.86 -11.11
CA HIS A 132 10.64 8.84 -11.93
C HIS A 132 10.51 9.28 -13.40
N GLU A 133 10.43 10.57 -13.69
CA GLU A 133 10.35 11.10 -15.05
C GLU A 133 11.51 10.70 -15.97
N ARG A 134 12.63 10.21 -15.42
CA ARG A 134 13.69 9.58 -16.20
C ARG A 134 13.20 8.37 -17.03
N TYR A 135 12.09 7.75 -16.63
CA TYR A 135 11.45 6.62 -17.30
C TYR A 135 10.31 7.01 -18.25
N ARG A 136 10.18 8.30 -18.60
CA ARG A 136 9.09 8.82 -19.44
C ARG A 136 8.88 8.09 -20.77
N ASP A 137 9.91 7.48 -21.33
CA ASP A 137 9.80 6.69 -22.57
C ASP A 137 8.80 5.52 -22.41
N ALA A 138 8.61 4.98 -21.19
CA ALA A 138 7.67 3.90 -20.89
C ALA A 138 6.24 4.38 -20.58
N TYR A 139 6.03 5.68 -20.34
CA TYR A 139 4.73 6.22 -19.89
C TYR A 139 3.58 5.93 -20.84
N PRO A 140 3.74 6.03 -22.18
CA PRO A 140 2.63 5.73 -23.09
C PRO A 140 2.09 4.31 -22.95
N PHE A 141 2.91 3.34 -22.54
CA PHE A 141 2.45 1.97 -22.28
C PHE A 141 1.78 1.86 -20.91
N ALA A 142 2.31 2.53 -19.88
CA ALA A 142 1.76 2.52 -18.53
C ALA A 142 0.40 3.25 -18.41
N THR A 143 0.19 4.29 -19.22
CA THR A 143 -1.07 5.04 -19.29
C THR A 143 -2.07 4.46 -20.30
N GLY A 144 -1.63 3.50 -21.13
CA GLY A 144 -2.45 2.92 -22.20
C GLY A 144 -2.64 3.82 -23.42
N GLU A 145 -1.85 4.88 -23.58
CA GLU A 145 -1.79 5.67 -24.82
C GLU A 145 -1.36 4.78 -26.01
N LEU A 146 -0.34 3.95 -25.79
CA LEU A 146 0.11 2.91 -26.72
C LEU A 146 -0.29 1.54 -26.23
N ALA A 147 -0.78 0.72 -27.15
CA ALA A 147 -1.14 -0.66 -26.85
C ALA A 147 0.12 -1.52 -26.71
N LEU A 148 0.16 -2.38 -25.70
CA LEU A 148 1.32 -3.21 -25.36
C LEU A 148 1.59 -4.28 -26.43
N ASP A 149 0.57 -4.69 -27.18
CA ASP A 149 0.64 -5.60 -28.32
C ASP A 149 1.00 -4.88 -29.65
N THR A 150 1.24 -3.57 -29.64
CA THR A 150 1.69 -2.85 -30.84
C THR A 150 2.98 -3.49 -31.40
N PRO A 151 3.00 -3.93 -32.67
CA PRO A 151 4.16 -4.57 -33.28
C PRO A 151 5.44 -3.73 -33.20
N TRP A 152 6.58 -4.37 -32.92
CA TRP A 152 7.86 -3.69 -32.67
C TRP A 152 8.38 -2.86 -33.86
N ASP A 153 8.07 -3.29 -35.08
CA ASP A 153 8.37 -2.62 -36.34
C ASP A 153 7.56 -1.33 -36.55
N ARG A 154 6.36 -1.26 -35.95
CA ARG A 154 5.49 -0.06 -35.96
C ARG A 154 5.84 0.98 -34.90
N LEU A 155 6.77 0.67 -33.99
CA LEU A 155 7.19 1.57 -32.91
C LEU A 155 8.41 2.41 -33.33
N THR A 156 8.41 3.68 -32.94
CA THR A 156 9.61 4.54 -33.06
C THR A 156 10.75 4.00 -32.19
N PRO A 157 12.02 4.38 -32.42
CA PRO A 157 13.13 3.97 -31.56
C PRO A 157 12.91 4.29 -30.07
N ALA A 158 12.31 5.43 -29.74
CA ALA A 158 11.98 5.81 -28.37
C ALA A 158 10.89 4.91 -27.78
N GLN A 159 9.81 4.66 -28.53
CA GLN A 159 8.74 3.75 -28.10
C GLN A 159 9.24 2.31 -27.93
N ARG A 160 10.18 1.84 -28.76
CA ARG A 160 10.82 0.53 -28.57
C ARG A 160 11.62 0.46 -27.27
N ARG A 161 12.37 1.52 -26.90
CA ARG A 161 13.04 1.57 -25.59
C ARG A 161 12.02 1.59 -24.45
N GLY A 162 10.99 2.42 -24.58
CA GLY A 162 9.87 2.51 -23.65
C GLY A 162 9.18 1.18 -23.40
N LYS A 163 8.84 0.45 -24.46
CA LYS A 163 8.21 -0.87 -24.39
C LYS A 163 9.10 -1.89 -23.70
N ARG A 164 10.41 -1.92 -24.01
CA ARG A 164 11.36 -2.81 -23.31
C ARG A 164 11.43 -2.49 -21.82
N LEU A 165 11.56 -1.21 -21.47
CA LEU A 165 11.60 -0.77 -20.08
C LEU A 165 10.30 -1.12 -19.34
N PHE A 166 9.15 -0.89 -19.97
CA PHE A 166 7.85 -1.23 -19.41
C PHE A 166 7.75 -2.72 -19.10
N LEU A 167 8.06 -3.58 -20.08
CA LEU A 167 7.99 -5.04 -19.94
C LEU A 167 8.97 -5.60 -18.91
N ALA A 168 10.14 -4.99 -18.77
CA ALA A 168 11.16 -5.41 -17.83
C ALA A 168 10.87 -4.98 -16.38
N SER A 169 10.20 -3.84 -16.17
CA SER A 169 10.22 -3.18 -14.84
C SER A 169 8.92 -2.55 -14.38
N CYS A 170 8.00 -2.22 -15.29
CA CYS A 170 6.74 -1.56 -14.93
C CYS A 170 5.55 -2.53 -14.96
N VAL A 171 5.64 -3.57 -15.79
CA VAL A 171 4.51 -4.46 -16.09
C VAL A 171 3.92 -5.09 -14.83
N SER A 172 4.73 -5.50 -13.85
CA SER A 172 4.23 -6.10 -12.60
C SER A 172 3.26 -5.21 -11.81
N CYS A 173 3.38 -3.89 -11.94
CA CYS A 173 2.49 -2.92 -11.30
C CYS A 173 1.37 -2.47 -12.26
N HIS A 174 1.62 -2.59 -13.56
CA HIS A 174 0.74 -2.19 -14.66
C HIS A 174 0.30 -3.42 -15.49
N ASP A 175 0.00 -4.54 -14.83
CA ASP A 175 -0.25 -5.88 -15.42
C ASP A 175 -1.51 -5.96 -16.31
N ALA A 176 -2.16 -4.81 -16.49
CA ALA A 176 -3.35 -4.60 -17.31
C ALA A 176 -3.15 -3.49 -18.35
N GLY A 177 -1.93 -3.34 -18.88
CA GLY A 177 -1.65 -2.44 -19.99
C GLY A 177 -2.67 -2.63 -21.14
N ARG A 178 -3.04 -1.53 -21.79
CA ARG A 178 -3.97 -1.57 -22.92
C ARG A 178 -3.41 -2.49 -24.01
N VAL A 179 -4.24 -3.37 -24.54
CA VAL A 179 -3.97 -4.19 -25.74
C VAL A 179 -5.08 -3.97 -26.76
N GLN A 180 -4.80 -4.18 -28.04
CA GLN A 180 -5.78 -4.11 -29.12
C GLN A 180 -6.58 -5.42 -29.19
N ASP A 181 -5.89 -6.55 -29.06
CA ASP A 181 -6.50 -7.87 -29.00
C ASP A 181 -6.13 -8.56 -27.68
N PRO A 182 -7.05 -8.64 -26.71
CA PRO A 182 -6.81 -9.29 -25.43
C PRO A 182 -6.75 -10.83 -25.53
N GLY A 183 -7.00 -11.41 -26.71
CA GLY A 183 -7.04 -12.85 -26.89
C GLY A 183 -8.27 -13.51 -26.23
N PRO A 184 -8.35 -14.85 -26.25
CA PRO A 184 -9.45 -15.59 -25.67
C PRO A 184 -9.43 -15.52 -24.13
N LEU A 185 -10.56 -15.20 -23.51
CA LEU A 185 -10.69 -15.04 -22.04
C LEU A 185 -10.37 -16.31 -21.23
N TRP A 186 -10.34 -17.48 -21.87
CA TRP A 186 -10.13 -18.79 -21.25
C TRP A 186 -8.70 -19.31 -21.41
N GLU A 187 -7.80 -18.55 -22.05
CA GLU A 187 -6.38 -18.89 -22.08
C GLU A 187 -5.68 -18.33 -20.84
N THR A 188 -4.96 -19.20 -20.13
CA THR A 188 -4.15 -18.79 -18.97
C THR A 188 -3.00 -17.90 -19.44
N GLU A 189 -3.20 -16.60 -19.31
CA GLU A 189 -2.14 -15.63 -19.52
C GLU A 189 -1.30 -15.44 -18.25
N ALA A 190 0.00 -15.23 -18.42
CA ALA A 190 0.81 -14.77 -17.30
C ALA A 190 0.21 -13.46 -16.78
N VAL A 191 0.23 -13.24 -15.45
CA VAL A 191 -0.27 -11.99 -14.83
C VAL A 191 0.29 -10.74 -15.55
N SER A 192 1.49 -10.86 -16.12
CA SER A 192 2.20 -9.82 -16.87
C SER A 192 2.28 -9.98 -18.38
N PHE A 193 1.36 -10.71 -18.96
CA PHE A 193 1.33 -10.90 -20.40
C PHE A 193 1.07 -9.58 -21.17
N PRO A 194 1.72 -9.37 -22.34
CA PRO A 194 2.82 -10.16 -22.91
C PRO A 194 4.19 -9.83 -22.31
N ARG A 195 4.84 -10.78 -21.64
CA ARG A 195 6.23 -10.66 -21.15
C ARG A 195 7.25 -11.08 -22.22
N ALA A 196 7.27 -10.42 -23.36
CA ALA A 196 8.13 -10.79 -24.50
C ALA A 196 9.63 -10.81 -24.11
N GLY A 197 10.13 -11.97 -23.65
CA GLY A 197 11.52 -12.19 -23.25
C GLY A 197 11.82 -12.30 -21.74
N TYR A 198 10.82 -12.36 -20.85
CA TYR A 198 11.08 -12.50 -19.40
C TYR A 198 11.80 -13.80 -19.06
N SER A 199 12.92 -13.68 -18.34
CA SER A 199 13.65 -14.80 -17.75
C SER A 199 13.64 -14.71 -16.23
N HIS A 200 13.04 -15.68 -15.56
CA HIS A 200 13.11 -15.82 -14.10
C HIS A 200 14.54 -16.07 -13.57
N ARG A 201 15.49 -16.40 -14.46
CA ARG A 201 16.91 -16.67 -14.13
C ARG A 201 17.82 -15.45 -14.35
N ALA A 202 17.32 -14.47 -15.07
CA ALA A 202 18.00 -13.20 -15.30
C ALA A 202 16.93 -12.13 -15.08
N PRO A 203 16.58 -11.81 -13.82
CA PRO A 203 15.64 -10.74 -13.54
C PRO A 203 16.15 -9.52 -14.29
N ASP A 204 15.34 -9.04 -15.24
CA ASP A 204 15.70 -7.87 -16.05
C ASP A 204 16.11 -6.79 -15.07
N ALA A 205 17.31 -6.24 -15.31
CA ALA A 205 18.09 -5.47 -14.35
C ALA A 205 17.21 -4.61 -13.44
N LEU A 206 17.59 -4.52 -12.15
CA LEU A 206 17.13 -3.50 -11.21
C LEU A 206 17.25 -2.12 -11.88
N SER A 207 16.28 -1.76 -12.69
CA SER A 207 16.34 -0.59 -13.56
C SER A 207 16.22 0.68 -12.72
N GLY A 208 16.06 0.52 -11.40
CA GLY A 208 15.62 1.53 -10.45
C GLY A 208 14.19 1.99 -10.70
N ALA A 209 13.50 1.42 -11.69
CA ALA A 209 12.15 1.83 -12.07
C ALA A 209 11.08 1.24 -11.15
N THR A 210 11.49 0.43 -10.17
CA THR A 210 10.70 0.13 -8.98
C THR A 210 11.54 0.63 -7.79
N PRO A 211 11.03 1.57 -6.97
CA PRO A 211 11.73 2.08 -5.80
C PRO A 211 11.78 1.03 -4.71
N PHE A 212 10.91 0.01 -4.78
CA PHE A 212 10.83 -1.08 -3.83
C PHE A 212 12.05 -1.98 -3.90
N ALA A 213 12.59 -2.20 -5.10
CA ALA A 213 13.66 -3.17 -5.30
C ALA A 213 14.97 -2.78 -4.60
N ARG A 214 15.19 -1.49 -4.31
CA ARG A 214 16.33 -1.05 -3.48
C ARG A 214 16.17 -1.45 -2.00
N HIS A 215 14.93 -1.56 -1.54
CA HIS A 215 14.56 -1.94 -0.17
C HIS A 215 14.57 -3.46 0.03
N ASP A 216 14.57 -4.24 -1.06
CA ASP A 216 14.77 -5.69 -1.04
C ASP A 216 16.26 -6.09 -1.01
N ILE A 217 17.18 -5.13 -0.86
CA ILE A 217 18.62 -5.38 -0.72
C ILE A 217 19.02 -5.27 0.76
N PRO A 218 19.51 -6.35 1.40
CA PRO A 218 19.94 -6.28 2.80
C PRO A 218 21.21 -5.42 2.97
N PRO A 219 21.36 -4.73 4.12
CA PRO A 219 22.58 -3.97 4.40
C PRO A 219 23.78 -4.91 4.54
N ARG A 220 24.95 -4.47 4.04
CA ARG A 220 26.20 -5.21 4.23
C ARG A 220 26.84 -4.78 5.54
N ILE A 221 26.82 -5.67 6.54
CA ILE A 221 27.35 -5.38 7.88
C ILE A 221 28.56 -6.27 8.14
N GLU A 222 29.70 -5.64 8.38
CA GLU A 222 30.91 -6.35 8.76
C GLU A 222 30.91 -6.68 10.26
N GLY A 223 31.56 -7.80 10.60
CA GLY A 223 31.82 -8.16 11.99
C GLY A 223 30.58 -8.59 12.79
N LEU A 224 29.52 -9.08 12.13
CA LEU A 224 28.39 -9.67 12.85
C LEU A 224 28.86 -10.78 13.80
N THR A 225 28.28 -10.83 14.99
CA THR A 225 28.42 -11.97 15.91
C THR A 225 27.67 -13.19 15.37
N PRO A 226 27.94 -14.42 15.88
CA PRO A 226 27.14 -15.58 15.51
C PRO A 226 25.63 -15.40 15.75
N LEU A 227 25.27 -14.71 16.84
CA LEU A 227 23.88 -14.41 17.18
C LEU A 227 23.23 -13.46 16.16
N GLU A 228 23.92 -12.39 15.78
CA GLU A 228 23.39 -11.44 14.79
C GLU A 228 23.32 -12.05 13.38
N ARG A 229 24.26 -12.92 12.99
CA ARG A 229 24.18 -13.66 11.72
C ARG A 229 22.97 -14.59 11.66
N GLU A 230 22.66 -15.27 12.76
CA GLU A 230 21.45 -16.10 12.82
C GLU A 230 20.20 -15.22 12.75
N GLY A 231 20.21 -14.07 13.43
CA GLY A 231 19.15 -13.07 13.35
C GLY A 231 18.93 -12.53 11.94
N GLU A 232 20.01 -12.23 11.21
CA GLU A 232 19.97 -11.82 9.82
C GLU A 232 19.28 -12.88 8.96
N ARG A 233 19.71 -14.14 9.06
CA ARG A 233 19.14 -15.25 8.30
C ARG A 233 17.64 -15.40 8.55
N ILE A 234 17.21 -15.32 9.82
CA ILE A 234 15.79 -15.41 10.19
C ILE A 234 15.02 -14.19 9.67
N TYR A 235 15.55 -12.99 9.87
CA TYR A 235 14.91 -11.74 9.45
C TYR A 235 14.70 -11.71 7.94
N GLN A 236 15.75 -12.00 7.16
CA GLN A 236 15.67 -11.98 5.69
C GLN A 236 14.72 -13.06 5.15
N ALA A 237 14.62 -14.21 5.82
CA ALA A 237 13.72 -15.28 5.40
C ALA A 237 12.24 -15.05 5.77
N ASN A 238 11.96 -14.29 6.84
CA ASN A 238 10.61 -14.25 7.44
C ASN A 238 10.04 -12.84 7.64
N CYS A 239 10.88 -11.87 7.97
CA CYS A 239 10.46 -10.52 8.37
C CYS A 239 10.57 -9.52 7.21
N ALA A 240 11.60 -9.67 6.37
CA ALA A 240 11.90 -8.77 5.26
C ALA A 240 10.76 -8.69 4.23
N PHE A 241 9.89 -9.69 4.16
CA PHE A 241 8.72 -9.65 3.27
C PHE A 241 7.82 -8.44 3.54
N CYS A 242 7.60 -8.06 4.81
CA CYS A 242 6.80 -6.88 5.18
C CYS A 242 7.67 -5.69 5.60
N HIS A 243 8.79 -5.95 6.28
CA HIS A 243 9.65 -4.90 6.84
C HIS A 243 10.79 -4.47 5.90
N ALA A 244 10.80 -4.97 4.66
CA ALA A 244 11.89 -4.84 3.71
C ALA A 244 13.21 -5.48 4.19
N ALA A 245 14.08 -5.84 3.24
CA ALA A 245 15.39 -6.41 3.56
C ALA A 245 16.30 -5.39 4.27
N ASP A 246 16.09 -4.10 4.00
CA ASP A 246 16.81 -2.98 4.61
C ASP A 246 16.13 -2.40 5.87
N GLY A 247 15.04 -2.99 6.35
CA GLY A 247 14.35 -2.56 7.57
C GLY A 247 13.43 -1.36 7.41
N THR A 248 13.35 -0.75 6.22
CA THR A 248 12.57 0.48 6.02
C THR A 248 11.07 0.26 5.84
N ALA A 249 10.62 -0.99 5.67
CA ALA A 249 9.25 -1.35 5.26
C ALA A 249 8.80 -0.74 3.90
N ARG A 250 9.73 -0.16 3.12
CA ARG A 250 9.43 0.46 1.82
C ARG A 250 9.60 -0.49 0.64
N ASN A 251 9.57 -1.79 0.87
CA ASN A 251 9.40 -2.75 -0.21
C ASN A 251 7.93 -2.77 -0.69
N TRP A 252 7.64 -3.53 -1.75
CA TRP A 252 6.31 -3.51 -2.39
C TRP A 252 5.21 -3.82 -1.37
N ILE A 253 5.34 -4.92 -0.65
CA ILE A 253 4.32 -5.36 0.31
C ILE A 253 4.20 -4.37 1.47
N GLY A 254 5.32 -4.00 2.11
CA GLY A 254 5.29 -3.10 3.26
C GLY A 254 4.60 -1.77 2.96
N THR A 255 4.85 -1.19 1.78
CA THR A 255 4.26 0.08 1.34
C THR A 255 2.73 0.03 1.18
N PHE A 256 2.15 -1.14 0.90
CA PHE A 256 0.70 -1.30 0.69
C PHE A 256 -0.05 -1.93 1.87
N LEU A 257 0.65 -2.27 2.95
CA LEU A 257 0.01 -2.77 4.18
C LEU A 257 -0.55 -1.60 5.00
N GLU A 258 -1.75 -1.79 5.55
CA GLU A 258 -2.32 -0.91 6.57
C GLU A 258 -2.68 -1.72 7.84
N PRO A 259 -2.27 -1.27 9.03
CA PRO A 259 -1.34 -0.17 9.26
C PRO A 259 0.04 -0.45 8.68
N HIS A 260 0.69 0.60 8.18
CA HIS A 260 2.02 0.51 7.58
C HIS A 260 3.01 -0.09 8.60
N PRO A 261 3.84 -1.09 8.21
CA PRO A 261 4.84 -1.62 9.11
C PRO A 261 5.81 -0.50 9.51
N ARG A 262 6.24 -0.54 10.77
CA ARG A 262 7.18 0.45 11.30
C ARG A 262 8.48 0.43 10.50
N ASP A 263 8.97 1.60 10.10
CA ASP A 263 10.34 1.78 9.63
C ASP A 263 11.28 1.53 10.81
N LEU A 264 12.06 0.45 10.73
CA LEU A 264 12.99 0.03 11.79
C LEU A 264 14.28 0.84 11.80
N THR A 265 14.50 1.68 10.79
CA THR A 265 15.68 2.56 10.65
C THR A 265 15.41 3.98 11.15
N ASP A 266 14.15 4.41 11.20
CA ASP A 266 13.76 5.75 11.61
C ASP A 266 13.82 5.92 13.15
N PRO A 267 14.66 6.82 13.69
CA PRO A 267 14.75 7.07 15.12
C PRO A 267 13.46 7.56 15.77
N GLU A 268 12.62 8.32 15.07
CA GLU A 268 11.34 8.79 15.61
C GLU A 268 10.35 7.64 15.68
N ALA A 269 10.20 6.87 14.61
CA ALA A 269 9.40 5.65 14.62
C ALA A 269 9.92 4.64 15.65
N MET A 270 11.23 4.55 15.91
CA MET A 270 11.80 3.62 16.90
C MET A 270 11.89 4.21 18.31
N ALA A 271 11.42 5.44 18.52
CA ALA A 271 11.43 6.08 19.83
C ALA A 271 10.69 5.25 20.89
N GLY A 272 11.36 5.01 22.02
CA GLY A 272 10.81 4.18 23.12
C GLY A 272 10.67 2.70 22.78
N MET A 273 11.32 2.21 21.73
CA MET A 273 11.50 0.78 21.51
C MET A 273 12.59 0.24 22.46
N THR A 274 12.30 -0.88 23.11
CA THR A 274 13.25 -1.59 23.98
C THR A 274 13.31 -3.07 23.57
N ARG A 275 14.36 -3.78 23.97
CA ARG A 275 14.48 -5.23 23.67
C ARG A 275 13.32 -5.99 24.28
N ALA A 276 12.91 -5.64 25.50
CA ALA A 276 11.72 -6.22 26.12
C ALA A 276 10.43 -6.00 25.32
N ARG A 277 10.22 -4.78 24.79
CA ARG A 277 9.06 -4.47 23.96
C ARG A 277 9.10 -5.20 22.62
N LEU A 278 10.23 -5.19 21.93
CA LEU A 278 10.38 -5.85 20.63
C LEU A 278 10.21 -7.36 20.74
N ARG A 279 10.78 -7.99 21.77
CA ARG A 279 10.58 -9.41 22.10
C ARG A 279 9.12 -9.77 22.23
N ARG A 280 8.35 -8.96 22.99
CA ARG A 280 6.92 -9.16 23.17
C ARG A 280 6.18 -9.05 21.83
N VAL A 281 6.46 -8.02 21.03
CA VAL A 281 5.83 -7.84 19.71
C VAL A 281 6.13 -8.99 18.76
N ILE A 282 7.38 -9.46 18.67
CA ILE A 282 7.73 -10.59 17.81
C ILE A 282 7.01 -11.87 18.30
N ARG A 283 7.05 -12.13 19.61
CA ARG A 283 6.48 -13.34 20.19
C ARG A 283 4.96 -13.41 20.06
N GLU A 284 4.27 -12.32 20.37
CA GLU A 284 2.81 -12.25 20.53
C GLU A 284 2.11 -11.66 19.30
N GLY A 285 2.86 -11.09 18.36
CA GLY A 285 2.31 -10.31 17.25
C GLY A 285 1.81 -8.95 17.71
N LEU A 286 1.15 -8.23 16.81
CA LEU A 286 0.55 -6.93 17.12
C LEU A 286 -0.94 -6.93 16.72
N PRO A 287 -1.87 -7.04 17.68
CA PRO A 287 -3.31 -7.06 17.41
C PRO A 287 -3.78 -5.85 16.60
N GLY A 288 -4.73 -6.07 15.68
CA GLY A 288 -5.21 -5.03 14.78
C GLY A 288 -4.26 -4.68 13.62
N THR A 289 -3.21 -5.48 13.41
CA THR A 289 -2.25 -5.28 12.31
C THR A 289 -1.98 -6.60 11.56
N SER A 290 -1.21 -6.51 10.48
CA SER A 290 -0.75 -7.68 9.72
C SER A 290 0.46 -8.39 10.34
N MET A 291 0.98 -7.95 11.49
CA MET A 291 2.15 -8.55 12.15
C MET A 291 1.75 -9.80 12.98
N PRO A 292 2.11 -11.03 12.55
CA PRO A 292 1.69 -12.24 13.22
C PRO A 292 2.52 -12.54 14.48
N ALA A 293 2.02 -13.46 15.30
CA ALA A 293 2.73 -13.98 16.47
C ALA A 293 3.73 -15.07 16.07
N TRP A 294 5.03 -14.84 16.35
CA TRP A 294 6.09 -15.78 15.99
C TRP A 294 6.51 -16.74 17.11
N GLY A 295 5.98 -16.58 18.33
CA GLY A 295 6.38 -17.38 19.49
C GLY A 295 6.11 -18.88 19.42
N ARG A 296 5.37 -19.36 18.40
CA ARG A 296 5.16 -20.79 18.11
C ARG A 296 6.06 -21.33 17.02
N VAL A 297 6.77 -20.46 16.30
CA VAL A 297 7.63 -20.78 15.16
C VAL A 297 9.10 -20.59 15.53
N LEU A 298 9.40 -19.52 16.28
CA LEU A 298 10.73 -19.18 16.74
C LEU A 298 10.86 -19.46 18.24
N ASP A 299 11.97 -20.09 18.64
CA ASP A 299 12.32 -20.22 20.05
C ASP A 299 12.84 -18.90 20.65
N ALA A 300 13.04 -18.87 21.97
CA ALA A 300 13.48 -17.67 22.67
C ALA A 300 14.85 -17.17 22.19
N GLY A 301 15.79 -18.07 21.87
CA GLY A 301 17.12 -17.71 21.38
C GLY A 301 17.08 -17.14 19.96
N GLN A 302 16.21 -17.68 19.10
CA GLN A 302 15.96 -17.16 17.75
C GLN A 302 15.31 -15.77 17.78
N ILE A 303 14.38 -15.53 18.70
CA ILE A 303 13.81 -14.20 18.91
C ILE A 303 14.91 -13.21 19.38
N GLU A 304 15.80 -13.62 20.29
CA GLU A 304 16.95 -12.79 20.66
C GLU A 304 17.90 -12.52 19.50
N ALA A 305 18.12 -13.51 18.63
CA ALA A 305 18.94 -13.36 17.44
C ALA A 305 18.38 -12.28 16.51
N VAL A 306 17.07 -12.33 16.24
CA VAL A 306 16.38 -11.33 15.41
C VAL A 306 16.47 -9.93 16.04
N ILE A 307 16.25 -9.81 17.36
CA ILE A 307 16.39 -8.52 18.07
C ILE A 307 17.83 -8.00 17.99
N ALA A 308 18.83 -8.86 18.17
CA ALA A 308 20.23 -8.49 18.06
C ALA A 308 20.55 -7.98 16.65
N TYR A 309 20.08 -8.66 15.61
CA TYR A 309 20.25 -8.21 14.23
C TYR A 309 19.55 -6.87 13.97
N ILE A 310 18.27 -6.70 14.35
CA ILE A 310 17.56 -5.42 14.17
C ILE A 310 18.31 -4.29 14.88
N SER A 311 18.79 -4.54 16.11
CA SER A 311 19.57 -3.57 16.88
C SER A 311 20.89 -3.20 16.21
N ARG A 312 21.52 -4.16 15.53
CA ARG A 312 22.82 -3.97 14.87
C ARG A 312 22.68 -3.34 13.49
N ALA A 313 21.65 -3.71 12.75
CA ALA A 313 21.47 -3.41 11.34
C ALA A 313 20.73 -2.10 11.09
N PHE A 314 19.74 -1.78 11.92
CA PHE A 314 18.76 -0.73 11.60
C PHE A 314 18.75 0.39 12.64
N HIS A 315 18.63 0.05 13.92
CA HIS A 315 18.55 1.05 15.00
C HIS A 315 18.96 0.43 16.34
N PRO A 316 19.92 1.00 17.10
CA PRO A 316 20.30 0.48 18.42
C PRO A 316 19.11 0.40 19.37
N ILE A 317 18.83 -0.79 19.90
CA ILE A 317 17.70 -1.02 20.81
C ILE A 317 18.22 -1.17 22.23
N PRO A 318 17.88 -0.25 23.15
CA PRO A 318 18.22 -0.38 24.56
C PRO A 318 17.47 -1.56 25.20
N GLU A 319 18.02 -2.09 26.29
CA GLU A 319 17.42 -3.19 27.07
C GLU A 319 15.93 -2.97 27.41
#